data_AF-A0A7I6N0I9-F1
#
_entry.id   AF-A0A7I6N0I9-F1
#
_cell.length_a   1.000
_cell.length_b   1.000
_cell.length_c   1.000
_cell.angle_alpha   90.00
_cell.angle_beta   90.00
_cell.angle_gamma   90.00
#
_symmetry.space_group_name_H-M   'P 1'
#
loop_
_entity.id
_entity.type
_entity.pdbx_description
1 polymer ?
#
loop_
_entity_poly.entity_id
_entity_poly.type
_entity_poly.pdbx_seq_one_letter_code
_entity_poly.pdbx_strand_id
1 'polypeptide(L)'
;ARMARSYPAAERYLSMFPAGVGAIVAGGVSFCASSLMAVLIGISLVDESLLLETTLGGAPLLWYFTMATGVFAFARTFTTTTSPFLVNGDSEEAMMKLSAETHYFPKEWRGRCESYDVRDEFLSLFPFKGILLAQECLSVVMAPYILCVSLPRVSREILLFVRSHSLLLPKTGAVCRFAEFDFKEYGHDMKMERS
;
A
#
# COMPACT_ATOMS: atom_id res chain seq x y z
N ALA A 1 -4.48 -17.63 -4.27
CA ALA A 1 -5.66 -17.54 -5.17
C ALA A 1 -6.59 -16.39 -4.78
N ARG A 2 -7.17 -16.39 -3.56
CA ARG A 2 -8.11 -15.36 -3.08
C ARG A 2 -7.56 -13.94 -3.13
N MET A 3 -6.35 -13.72 -2.56
CA MET A 3 -5.71 -12.39 -2.56
C MET A 3 -5.44 -11.82 -3.96
N ALA A 4 -5.14 -12.68 -4.94
CA ALA A 4 -4.93 -12.23 -6.32
C ALA A 4 -6.27 -11.83 -6.99
N ARG A 5 -7.37 -12.51 -6.66
CA ARG A 5 -8.72 -12.20 -7.15
C ARG A 5 -9.29 -10.93 -6.52
N SER A 6 -9.00 -10.70 -5.24
CA SER A 6 -9.45 -9.51 -4.51
C SER A 6 -8.69 -8.24 -4.87
N TYR A 7 -7.47 -8.35 -5.39
CA TYR A 7 -6.60 -7.22 -5.74
C TYR A 7 -7.28 -6.13 -6.62
N PRO A 8 -7.92 -6.44 -7.76
CA PRO A 8 -8.61 -5.42 -8.57
C PRO A 8 -9.83 -4.81 -7.86
N ALA A 9 -10.50 -5.54 -6.97
CA ALA A 9 -11.61 -5.01 -6.17
C ALA A 9 -11.10 -4.04 -5.09
N ALA A 10 -9.95 -4.34 -4.48
CA ALA A 10 -9.26 -3.46 -3.53
C ALA A 10 -8.80 -2.15 -4.19
N GLU A 11 -8.16 -2.22 -5.37
CA GLU A 11 -7.75 -1.02 -6.11
C GLU A 11 -8.96 -0.18 -6.54
N ARG A 12 -10.08 -0.83 -6.92
CA ARG A 12 -11.32 -0.12 -7.25
C ARG A 12 -11.93 0.58 -6.03
N TYR A 13 -11.91 -0.03 -4.85
CA TYR A 13 -12.38 0.63 -3.63
C TYR A 13 -11.51 1.85 -3.28
N LEU A 14 -10.18 1.70 -3.34
CA LEU A 14 -9.27 2.81 -3.02
C LEU A 14 -9.34 3.97 -4.02
N SER A 15 -9.64 3.70 -5.30
CA SER A 15 -9.77 4.74 -6.32
C SER A 15 -11.06 5.57 -6.22
N MET A 16 -12.03 5.15 -5.40
CA MET A 16 -13.22 5.95 -5.09
C MET A 16 -12.90 7.15 -4.19
N PHE A 17 -11.82 7.07 -3.40
CA PHE A 17 -11.40 8.16 -2.54
C PHE A 17 -10.68 9.24 -3.35
N PRO A 18 -10.96 10.52 -3.08
CA PRO A 18 -10.32 11.61 -3.82
C PRO A 18 -8.82 11.63 -3.54
N ALA A 19 -8.08 12.10 -4.55
CA ALA A 19 -6.64 12.21 -4.47
C ALA A 19 -6.24 13.15 -3.32
N GLY A 20 -5.33 12.69 -2.47
CA GLY A 20 -4.85 13.46 -1.32
C GLY A 20 -4.00 14.67 -1.71
N VAL A 21 -3.62 15.48 -0.71
CA VAL A 21 -2.79 16.69 -0.89
C VAL A 21 -1.50 16.42 -1.69
N GLY A 22 -0.92 15.23 -1.55
CA GLY A 22 0.27 14.83 -2.30
C GLY A 22 0.07 14.83 -3.82
N ALA A 23 -1.11 14.44 -4.32
CA ALA A 23 -1.41 14.47 -5.75
C ALA A 23 -1.55 15.90 -6.28
N ILE A 24 -2.10 16.81 -5.46
CA ILE A 24 -2.22 18.24 -5.81
C ILE A 24 -0.83 18.87 -5.94
N VAL A 25 0.04 18.63 -4.96
CA VAL A 25 1.43 19.12 -4.99
C VAL A 25 2.20 18.52 -6.15
N ALA A 26 2.08 17.22 -6.38
CA ALA A 26 2.70 16.56 -7.53
C ALA A 26 2.18 17.12 -8.87
N GLY A 27 0.90 17.48 -8.93
CA GLY A 27 0.28 18.19 -10.05
C GLY A 27 1.00 19.52 -10.33
N GLY A 28 1.15 20.36 -9.31
CA GLY A 28 1.88 21.63 -9.41
C GLY A 28 3.34 21.44 -9.85
N VAL A 29 4.06 20.49 -9.25
CA VAL A 29 5.45 20.18 -9.62
C VAL A 29 5.55 19.70 -11.07
N SER A 30 4.64 18.80 -11.50
CA SER A 30 4.61 18.32 -12.87
C SER A 30 4.34 19.44 -13.88
N PHE A 31 3.48 20.40 -13.53
CA PHE A 31 3.20 21.57 -14.36
C PHE A 31 4.45 22.44 -14.52
N CYS A 32 5.12 22.80 -13.42
CA CYS A 32 6.36 23.59 -13.45
C CYS A 32 7.50 22.88 -14.20
N ALA A 33 7.68 21.56 -13.99
CA ALA A 33 8.68 20.78 -14.71
C ALA A 33 8.36 20.72 -16.21
N SER A 34 7.09 20.55 -16.58
CA SER A 34 6.66 20.50 -17.98
C SER A 34 6.81 21.83 -18.71
N SER A 35 6.59 22.98 -18.04
CA SER A 35 6.76 24.29 -18.65
C SER A 35 8.24 24.58 -18.95
N LEU A 36 9.14 24.26 -18.03
CA LEU A 36 10.59 24.33 -18.25
C LEU A 36 11.03 23.41 -19.39
N MET A 37 10.53 22.17 -19.40
CA MET A 37 10.81 21.20 -20.47
C MET A 37 10.32 21.71 -21.83
N ALA A 38 9.12 22.29 -21.91
CA ALA A 38 8.56 22.83 -23.14
C ALA A 38 9.37 23.99 -23.70
N VAL A 39 9.88 24.89 -22.84
CA VAL A 39 10.76 26.00 -23.26
C VAL A 39 12.07 25.46 -23.84
N LEU A 40 12.69 24.48 -23.18
CA LEU A 40 13.93 23.85 -23.66
C LEU A 40 13.74 23.11 -24.99
N ILE A 41 12.61 22.42 -25.16
CA ILE A 41 12.23 21.81 -26.44
C ILE A 41 12.06 22.88 -27.52
N GLY A 42 11.42 24.01 -27.19
CA GLY A 42 11.27 25.14 -28.12
C GLY A 42 12.61 25.68 -28.62
N ILE A 43 13.59 25.82 -27.72
CA ILE A 43 14.96 26.23 -28.09
C ILE A 43 15.61 25.17 -28.98
N SER A 44 15.46 23.89 -28.66
CA SER A 44 15.99 22.77 -29.45
C SER A 44 15.51 22.77 -30.90
N LEU A 45 14.25 23.19 -31.14
CA LEU A 45 13.66 23.21 -32.49
C LEU A 45 14.20 24.35 -33.36
N VAL A 46 14.71 25.42 -32.73
CA VAL A 46 15.33 26.54 -33.46
C VAL A 46 16.76 26.18 -33.84
N ASP A 47 17.52 25.66 -32.89
CA ASP A 47 18.89 25.20 -33.11
C ASP A 47 19.27 24.16 -32.05
N GLU A 48 19.54 22.93 -32.51
CA GLU A 48 19.94 21.82 -31.65
C GLU A 48 21.29 22.07 -30.97
N SER A 49 22.17 22.84 -31.62
CA SER A 49 23.52 23.15 -31.15
C SER A 49 23.47 23.95 -29.85
N LEU A 50 22.46 24.81 -29.69
CA LEU A 50 22.26 25.61 -28.47
C LEU A 50 22.02 24.73 -27.24
N LEU A 51 21.41 23.55 -27.40
CA LEU A 51 21.09 22.67 -26.29
C LEU A 51 22.34 21.90 -25.79
N LEU A 52 23.27 21.58 -26.70
CA LEU A 52 24.52 20.87 -26.40
C LEU A 52 25.67 21.81 -26.00
N GLU A 53 25.84 22.94 -26.68
CA GLU A 53 27.02 23.80 -26.53
C GLU A 53 26.82 24.90 -25.49
N THR A 54 25.58 25.32 -25.24
CA THR A 54 25.32 26.38 -24.26
C THR A 54 25.43 25.83 -22.85
N THR A 55 26.42 26.30 -22.10
CA THR A 55 26.58 26.01 -20.68
C THR A 55 25.93 27.11 -19.84
N LEU A 56 24.93 26.76 -19.04
CA LEU A 56 24.32 27.65 -18.06
C LEU A 56 24.79 27.22 -16.66
N GLY A 57 25.44 28.11 -15.92
CA GLY A 57 25.89 27.82 -14.55
C GLY A 57 26.89 26.66 -14.42
N GLY A 58 27.60 26.31 -15.51
CA GLY A 58 28.60 25.24 -15.53
C GLY A 58 28.09 23.86 -15.99
N ALA A 59 26.80 23.72 -16.32
CA ALA A 59 26.23 22.51 -16.89
C ALA A 59 25.61 22.79 -18.27
N PRO A 60 25.63 21.82 -19.21
CA PRO A 60 24.96 21.97 -20.50
C PRO A 60 23.44 22.03 -20.31
N LEU A 61 22.72 22.73 -21.20
CA LEU A 61 21.26 22.82 -21.18
C LEU A 61 20.57 21.44 -21.19
N LEU A 62 21.19 20.46 -21.84
CA LEU A 62 20.74 19.05 -21.84
C LEU A 62 20.61 18.47 -20.43
N TRP A 63 21.50 18.84 -19.51
CA TRP A 63 21.44 18.36 -18.13
C TRP A 63 20.15 18.81 -17.44
N TYR A 64 19.79 20.09 -17.59
CA TYR A 64 18.54 20.63 -17.06
C TYR A 64 17.31 20.01 -17.72
N PHE A 65 17.36 19.74 -19.03
CA PHE A 65 16.30 19.02 -19.73
C PHE A 65 16.08 17.63 -19.13
N THR A 66 17.16 16.83 -18.99
CA THR A 66 17.06 15.48 -18.41
C THR A 66 16.54 15.50 -16.98
N MET A 67 16.97 16.47 -16.17
CA MET A 67 16.50 16.62 -14.79
C MET A 67 15.01 17.01 -14.75
N ALA A 68 14.58 17.95 -15.60
CA ALA A 68 13.18 18.37 -15.70
C ALA A 68 12.28 17.23 -16.18
N THR A 69 12.71 16.44 -17.17
CA THR A 69 12.00 15.25 -17.63
C THR A 69 11.92 14.19 -16.52
N GLY A 70 12.99 13.95 -15.77
CA GLY A 70 13.00 13.02 -14.65
C GLY A 70 12.03 13.44 -13.54
N VAL A 71 12.05 14.72 -13.15
CA VAL A 71 11.10 15.28 -12.16
C VAL A 71 9.66 15.19 -12.66
N PHE A 72 9.41 15.50 -13.94
CA PHE A 72 8.10 15.38 -14.55
C PHE A 72 7.58 13.94 -14.53
N ALA A 73 8.39 12.96 -14.95
CA ALA A 73 8.03 11.55 -14.97
C ALA A 73 7.73 11.02 -13.56
N PHE A 74 8.55 11.40 -12.58
CA PHE A 74 8.33 11.04 -11.18
C PHE A 74 7.04 11.67 -10.64
N ALA A 75 6.85 12.98 -10.80
CA ALA A 75 5.66 13.69 -10.34
C ALA A 75 4.38 13.13 -10.99
N ARG A 76 4.44 12.74 -12.27
CA ARG A 76 3.31 12.14 -12.98
C ARG A 76 2.81 10.82 -12.37
N THR A 77 3.69 10.07 -11.72
CA THR A 77 3.34 8.81 -11.04
C THR A 77 2.35 9.04 -9.89
N PHE A 78 2.41 10.21 -9.23
CA PHE A 78 1.51 10.58 -8.15
C PHE A 78 0.21 11.24 -8.63
N THR A 79 0.21 11.84 -9.83
CA THR A 79 -0.97 12.54 -10.37
C THR A 79 -1.95 11.62 -11.09
N THR A 80 -1.51 10.46 -11.59
CA THR A 80 -2.34 9.50 -12.34
C THR A 80 -3.20 8.65 -11.38
N THR A 81 -3.82 9.28 -10.40
CA THR A 81 -4.90 8.63 -9.65
C THR A 81 -6.14 8.85 -10.51
N THR A 82 -6.71 7.76 -11.04
CA THR A 82 -7.96 7.74 -11.81
C THR A 82 -8.94 8.76 -11.24
N SER A 83 -9.51 9.62 -12.08
CA SER A 83 -10.45 10.64 -11.62
C SER A 83 -11.60 9.95 -10.86
N PRO A 84 -11.88 10.33 -9.61
CA PRO A 84 -12.96 9.70 -8.82
C PRO A 84 -14.32 9.86 -9.51
N PHE A 85 -14.45 10.88 -10.37
CA PHE A 85 -15.64 11.12 -11.18
C PHE A 85 -15.96 10.04 -12.22
N LEU A 86 -15.00 9.17 -12.58
CA LEU A 86 -15.25 8.06 -13.49
C LEU A 86 -15.76 6.80 -12.76
N VAL A 87 -15.58 6.73 -11.44
CA VAL A 87 -15.96 5.58 -10.62
C VAL A 87 -17.31 5.87 -9.97
N ASN A 88 -18.37 5.86 -10.77
CA ASN A 88 -19.73 5.86 -10.25
C ASN A 88 -19.99 4.50 -9.57
N GLY A 89 -20.14 4.49 -8.25
CA GLY A 89 -20.53 3.29 -7.50
C GLY A 89 -20.52 3.51 -6.00
N ASP A 90 -21.35 2.74 -5.30
CA ASP A 90 -21.41 2.78 -3.85
C ASP A 90 -20.16 2.12 -3.25
N SER A 91 -19.47 2.82 -2.34
CA SER A 91 -18.27 2.30 -1.68
C SER A 91 -18.56 1.02 -0.88
N GLU A 92 -19.78 0.90 -0.37
CA GLU A 92 -20.25 -0.29 0.34
C GLU A 92 -20.38 -1.50 -0.59
N GLU A 93 -20.84 -1.34 -1.83
CA GLU A 93 -20.90 -2.44 -2.81
C GLU A 93 -19.48 -2.91 -3.18
N ALA A 94 -18.55 -1.99 -3.38
CA ALA A 94 -17.16 -2.33 -3.66
C ALA A 94 -16.51 -3.10 -2.51
N MET A 95 -16.74 -2.67 -1.27
CA MET A 95 -16.26 -3.35 -0.07
C MET A 95 -16.95 -4.72 0.14
N MET A 96 -18.23 -4.85 -0.19
CA MET A 96 -18.94 -6.14 -0.18
C MET A 96 -18.35 -7.12 -1.19
N LYS A 97 -18.03 -6.67 -2.40
CA LYS A 97 -17.38 -7.50 -3.41
C LYS A 97 -15.97 -7.92 -2.99
N LEU A 98 -15.23 -7.01 -2.35
CA LEU A 98 -13.92 -7.28 -1.80
C LEU A 98 -13.98 -8.32 -0.66
N SER A 99 -14.88 -8.12 0.29
CA SER A 99 -15.09 -9.03 1.43
C SER A 99 -15.63 -10.39 1.01
N ALA A 100 -16.38 -10.49 -0.10
CA ALA A 100 -16.76 -11.78 -0.67
C ALA A 100 -15.54 -12.64 -1.06
N GLU A 101 -14.42 -12.03 -1.48
CA GLU A 101 -13.19 -12.74 -1.81
C GLU A 101 -12.27 -12.91 -0.58
N THR A 102 -12.15 -11.91 0.29
CA THR A 102 -11.24 -11.93 1.47
C THR A 102 -11.86 -12.57 2.72
N HIS A 103 -13.18 -12.71 2.79
CA HIS A 103 -13.98 -13.11 3.96
C HIS A 103 -13.72 -12.28 5.23
N TYR A 104 -13.10 -11.12 5.08
CA TYR A 104 -12.81 -10.22 6.19
C TYR A 104 -13.65 -8.96 6.04
N PHE A 105 -14.58 -8.74 6.98
CA PHE A 105 -15.40 -7.54 7.03
C PHE A 105 -15.79 -7.21 8.48
N PRO A 106 -14.96 -6.41 9.17
CA PRO A 106 -15.21 -5.96 10.54
C PRO A 106 -16.60 -5.32 10.68
N LYS A 107 -17.23 -5.51 11.84
CA LYS A 107 -18.56 -4.95 12.11
C LYS A 107 -18.54 -3.42 12.08
N GLU A 108 -17.38 -2.84 12.42
CA GLU A 108 -17.10 -1.42 12.48
C GLU A 108 -17.13 -0.75 11.10
N TRP A 109 -16.92 -1.49 10.01
CA TRP A 109 -16.88 -0.95 8.65
C TRP A 109 -18.27 -0.82 8.01
N ARG A 110 -19.25 -1.57 8.53
CA ARG A 110 -20.63 -1.61 8.02
C ARG A 110 -21.28 -0.23 8.07
N GLY A 111 -21.83 0.22 6.93
CA GLY A 111 -22.44 1.55 6.81
C GLY A 111 -21.47 2.74 6.94
N ARG A 112 -20.15 2.50 7.01
CA ARG A 112 -19.12 3.55 7.12
C ARG A 112 -17.98 3.39 6.11
N CYS A 113 -18.19 2.61 5.05
CA CYS A 113 -17.18 2.29 4.05
C CYS A 113 -16.67 3.51 3.26
N GLU A 114 -17.37 4.64 3.32
CA GLU A 114 -16.97 5.92 2.71
C GLU A 114 -16.06 6.77 3.61
N SER A 115 -15.92 6.41 4.89
CA SER A 115 -15.08 7.17 5.83
C SER A 115 -13.59 6.93 5.57
N TYR A 116 -12.80 7.99 5.73
CA TYR A 116 -11.34 7.90 5.71
C TYR A 116 -10.78 7.00 6.81
N ASP A 117 -11.48 6.86 7.94
CA ASP A 117 -11.05 5.96 9.02
C ASP A 117 -11.03 4.50 8.54
N VAL A 118 -12.07 4.08 7.81
CA VAL A 118 -12.15 2.71 7.24
C VAL A 118 -11.13 2.53 6.13
N ARG A 119 -10.91 3.56 5.31
CA ARG A 119 -9.84 3.55 4.29
C ARG A 119 -8.47 3.34 4.93
N ASP A 120 -8.16 4.06 6.00
CA ASP A 120 -6.84 4.00 6.64
C ASP A 120 -6.64 2.68 7.38
N GLU A 121 -7.68 2.13 8.02
CA GLU A 121 -7.66 0.78 8.58
C GLU A 121 -7.46 -0.27 7.47
N PHE A 122 -8.15 -0.12 6.34
CA PHE A 122 -7.96 -0.99 5.18
C PHE A 122 -6.55 -0.90 4.58
N LEU A 123 -5.98 0.31 4.49
CA LEU A 123 -4.60 0.53 4.02
C LEU A 123 -3.55 -0.08 4.96
N SER A 124 -3.88 -0.34 6.23
CA SER A 124 -3.01 -1.13 7.12
C SER A 124 -2.89 -2.60 6.70
N LEU A 125 -3.94 -3.15 6.08
CA LEU A 125 -3.97 -4.51 5.53
C LEU A 125 -3.48 -4.55 4.08
N PHE A 126 -3.71 -3.48 3.31
CA PHE A 126 -3.31 -3.32 1.92
C PHE A 126 -2.41 -2.08 1.74
N PRO A 127 -1.16 -2.12 2.25
CA PRO A 127 -0.26 -0.97 2.20
C PRO A 127 0.22 -0.68 0.78
N PHE A 128 0.57 0.59 0.53
CA PHE A 128 1.20 0.98 -0.72
C PHE A 128 2.57 0.30 -0.90
N LYS A 129 2.91 -0.07 -2.13
CA LYS A 129 4.18 -0.75 -2.47
C LYS A 129 5.42 0.01 -1.98
N GLY A 130 5.41 1.34 -2.01
CA GLY A 130 6.52 2.15 -1.49
C GLY A 130 6.69 2.02 0.03
N ILE A 131 5.58 1.95 0.78
CA ILE A 131 5.60 1.70 2.24
C ILE A 131 6.10 0.29 2.52
N LEU A 132 5.64 -0.69 1.75
CA LEU A 132 6.09 -2.09 1.88
C LEU A 132 7.61 -2.20 1.68
N LEU A 133 8.15 -1.57 0.63
CA LEU A 133 9.59 -1.56 0.38
C LEU A 133 10.37 -0.89 1.52
N ALA A 134 9.88 0.23 2.04
CA ALA A 134 10.50 0.89 3.18
C ALA A 134 10.48 0.00 4.44
N GLN A 135 9.37 -0.70 4.67
CA GLN A 135 9.23 -1.66 5.76
C GLN A 135 10.19 -2.85 5.60
N GLU A 136 10.38 -3.36 4.39
CA GLU A 136 11.36 -4.42 4.09
C GLU A 136 12.78 -3.96 4.42
N CYS A 137 13.19 -2.76 3.98
CA CYS A 137 14.48 -2.18 4.34
C CYS A 137 14.64 -2.04 5.87
N LEU A 138 13.61 -1.53 6.55
CA LEU A 138 13.63 -1.38 8.01
C LEU A 138 13.68 -2.74 8.72
N SER A 139 13.03 -3.76 8.17
CA SER A 139 12.97 -5.10 8.74
C SER A 139 14.34 -5.75 8.89
N VAL A 140 15.27 -5.48 7.97
CA VAL A 140 16.65 -5.98 8.02
C VAL A 140 17.35 -5.53 9.30
N VAL A 141 17.11 -4.28 9.73
CA VAL A 141 17.70 -3.71 10.95
C VAL A 141 16.90 -4.09 12.19
N MET A 142 15.57 -4.11 12.10
CA MET A 142 14.68 -4.37 13.24
C MET A 142 14.61 -5.84 13.63
N ALA A 143 14.75 -6.78 12.68
CA ALA A 143 14.68 -8.21 12.96
C ALA A 143 15.66 -8.70 14.04
N PRO A 144 16.98 -8.39 14.01
CA PRO A 144 17.89 -8.82 15.07
C PRO A 144 17.54 -8.18 16.42
N TYR A 145 17.07 -6.93 16.44
CA TYR A 145 16.61 -6.29 17.67
C TYR A 145 15.39 -7.00 18.27
N ILE A 146 14.39 -7.32 17.45
CA ILE A 146 13.19 -8.05 17.88
C ILE A 146 13.58 -9.44 18.42
N LEU A 147 14.47 -10.17 17.73
CA LEU A 147 14.88 -11.52 18.14
C LEU A 147 15.74 -11.54 19.40
N CYS A 148 16.67 -10.60 19.56
CA CYS A 148 17.60 -10.59 20.68
C CYS A 148 17.05 -9.90 21.94
N VAL A 149 16.12 -8.94 21.79
CA VAL A 149 15.66 -8.10 22.91
C VAL A 149 14.19 -8.31 23.21
N SER A 150 13.31 -8.21 22.21
CA SER A 150 11.85 -8.25 22.43
C SER A 150 11.34 -9.67 22.64
N LEU A 151 11.74 -10.62 21.79
CA LEU A 151 11.26 -12.00 21.82
C LEU A 151 11.61 -12.73 23.14
N PRO A 152 12.82 -12.61 23.71
CA PRO A 152 13.15 -13.28 24.97
C PRO A 152 12.29 -12.79 26.15
N ARG A 153 11.87 -11.51 26.14
CA ARG A 153 11.02 -10.93 27.20
C ARG A 153 9.62 -11.55 27.23
N VAL A 154 9.08 -11.94 26.07
CA VAL A 154 7.72 -12.52 25.93
C VAL A 154 7.77 -14.06 25.82
N SER A 155 8.96 -14.65 25.83
CA SER A 155 9.18 -16.10 25.63
C SER A 155 8.32 -16.98 26.55
N ARG A 156 8.12 -16.58 27.81
CA ARG A 156 7.29 -17.33 28.77
C ARG A 156 5.83 -17.41 28.32
N GLU A 157 5.26 -16.31 27.84
CA GLU A 157 3.87 -16.27 27.37
C GLU A 157 3.69 -17.11 26.11
N ILE A 158 4.68 -17.09 25.20
CA ILE A 158 4.68 -17.92 24.00
C ILE A 158 4.69 -19.41 24.38
N LEU A 159 5.56 -19.83 25.31
CA LEU A 159 5.61 -21.21 25.78
C LEU A 159 4.31 -21.65 26.45
N LEU A 160 3.69 -20.77 27.24
CA LEU A 160 2.39 -21.03 27.86
C LEU A 160 1.30 -21.18 26.80
N PHE A 161 1.28 -20.32 25.78
CA PHE A 161 0.32 -20.41 24.67
C PHE A 161 0.48 -21.74 23.91
N VAL A 162 1.70 -22.10 23.51
CA VAL A 162 1.96 -23.36 22.79
C VAL A 162 1.54 -24.56 23.64
N ARG A 163 1.87 -24.60 24.93
CA ARG A 163 1.49 -25.72 25.82
C ARG A 163 -0.03 -25.84 26.01
N SER A 164 -0.73 -24.72 26.12
CA SER A 164 -2.18 -24.69 26.36
C SER A 164 -3.03 -24.91 25.10
N HIS A 165 -2.47 -24.65 23.92
CA HIS A 165 -3.17 -24.72 22.64
C HIS A 165 -2.61 -25.79 21.69
N SER A 166 -1.85 -26.77 22.21
CA SER A 166 -1.43 -27.94 21.43
C SER A 166 -2.30 -29.15 21.75
N LEU A 167 -2.91 -29.75 20.72
CA LEU A 167 -3.68 -30.99 20.81
C LEU A 167 -2.96 -32.10 20.05
N LEU A 168 -2.94 -33.32 20.60
CA LEU A 168 -2.32 -34.48 19.96
C LEU A 168 -3.41 -35.31 19.26
N LEU A 169 -3.42 -35.31 17.92
CA LEU A 169 -4.33 -36.18 17.16
C LEU A 169 -3.68 -37.52 16.85
N PRO A 170 -4.43 -38.64 16.97
CA PRO A 170 -3.89 -40.00 16.78
C PRO A 170 -3.21 -40.27 15.43
N LYS A 171 -3.57 -39.54 14.37
CA LYS A 171 -3.07 -39.75 13.01
C LYS A 171 -2.11 -38.67 12.51
N THR A 172 -2.15 -37.47 13.09
CA THR A 172 -1.48 -36.27 12.56
C THR A 172 -0.40 -35.73 13.51
N GLY A 173 -0.41 -36.17 14.77
CA GLY A 173 0.51 -35.66 15.80
C GLY A 173 0.00 -34.36 16.44
N ALA A 174 0.94 -33.55 16.95
CA ALA A 174 0.61 -32.31 17.66
C ALA A 174 0.21 -31.21 16.68
N VAL A 175 -1.01 -30.69 16.82
CA VAL A 175 -1.52 -29.58 16.03
C VAL A 175 -1.95 -28.43 16.94
N CYS A 176 -2.04 -27.23 16.36
CA CYS A 176 -2.67 -26.11 17.03
C CYS A 176 -4.17 -26.38 17.19
N ARG A 177 -4.69 -26.22 18.40
CA ARG A 177 -6.11 -26.39 18.76
C ARG A 177 -7.06 -25.67 17.80
N PHE A 178 -6.73 -24.45 17.38
CA PHE A 178 -7.57 -23.67 16.46
C PHE A 178 -7.65 -24.27 15.03
N ALA A 179 -6.70 -25.12 14.64
CA ALA A 179 -6.70 -25.76 13.32
C ALA A 179 -7.68 -26.94 13.22
N GLU A 180 -8.24 -27.41 14.34
CA GLU A 180 -9.30 -28.43 14.35
C GLU A 180 -10.66 -27.86 13.91
N PHE A 181 -10.82 -26.54 13.94
CA PHE A 181 -12.08 -25.85 13.61
C PHE A 181 -13.27 -26.33 14.45
N ASP A 182 -13.07 -26.69 15.72
CA ASP A 182 -14.18 -26.97 16.65
C ASP A 182 -14.82 -25.66 17.14
N PHE A 183 -15.79 -25.17 16.36
CA PHE A 183 -16.54 -23.96 16.68
C PHE A 183 -17.50 -24.12 17.87
N LYS A 184 -17.80 -25.35 18.32
CA LYS A 184 -18.67 -25.56 19.48
C LYS A 184 -17.93 -25.31 20.79
N GLU A 185 -16.67 -25.72 20.83
CA GLU A 185 -15.84 -25.58 22.02
C GLU A 185 -15.11 -24.22 22.06
N TYR A 186 -14.73 -23.66 20.90
CA TYR A 186 -13.88 -22.45 20.82
C TYR A 186 -14.47 -21.31 19.97
N GLY A 187 -15.74 -21.40 19.56
CA GLY A 187 -16.37 -20.39 18.71
C GLY A 187 -16.47 -18.99 19.35
N HIS A 188 -16.43 -18.90 20.67
CA HIS A 188 -16.49 -17.64 21.43
C HIS A 188 -15.12 -16.97 21.67
N ASP A 189 -14.03 -17.60 21.25
CA ASP A 189 -12.71 -16.95 21.33
C ASP A 189 -12.65 -15.80 20.32
N MET A 190 -12.32 -14.59 20.76
CA MET A 190 -12.29 -13.38 19.90
C MET A 190 -11.47 -13.57 18.62
N LYS A 191 -10.47 -14.46 18.63
CA LYS A 191 -9.63 -14.77 17.46
C LYS A 191 -10.35 -15.60 16.41
N MET A 192 -11.28 -16.46 16.82
CA MET A 192 -12.12 -17.27 15.92
C MET A 192 -13.36 -16.48 15.48
N GLU A 193 -13.89 -15.58 16.31
CA GLU A 193 -15.02 -14.71 15.94
C GLU A 193 -14.69 -13.64 14.88
N ARG A 194 -13.41 -13.28 14.73
CA ARG A 194 -12.93 -12.27 13.78
C ARG A 194 -12.38 -12.84 12.46
N SER A 195 -12.27 -14.17 12.35
CA SER A 195 -11.76 -14.86 11.16
C SER A 195 -12.86 -15.32 10.23
#